data_AF-A0A0A9YNA7-F1
#
_entry.id   AF-A0A0A9YNA7-F1
#
_cell.length_a   1.000
_cell.length_b   1.000
_cell.length_c   1.000
_cell.angle_alpha   90.00
_cell.angle_beta   90.00
_cell.angle_gamma   90.00
#
_symmetry.space_group_name_H-M   'P 1'
#
loop_
_entity.id
_entity.type
_entity.pdbx_description
1 polymer ?
#
loop_
_entity_poly.entity_id
_entity_poly.type
_entity_poly.pdbx_seq_one_letter_code
_entity_poly.pdbx_strand_id
1 'polypeptide(L)'
;MRKTWMMQSKIGLLLYDTNGNGYFTENDMENYIAELLPTLPDLERLDKTFHRFYICGAVRKFMFFLDPSRTGKIRVQDILISTFLDDILDLRDEDLPREFQENNWFSAPTALRVYGQYLYLDSDHNGMLSKQEFIRFGSGTLTTVFIDRIFQECLTYDDELDYKGYLDIVLAMENKNEPQALQFLFRLLDINRRGFLDGFSLNYFFKGIQQQMNEADQEPVNFEDIKDEIFDMIRPADPCKITLDDLVRSGQGEVVINILIELNGFYSYENREVRPAPESADSRTTK
;
A
#
# COMPACT_ATOMS: atom_id res chain seq x y z
N MET A 1 4.69 30.66 13.81
CA MET A 1 5.20 30.55 12.42
C MET A 1 4.62 29.33 11.70
N ARG A 2 4.74 28.11 12.24
CA ARG A 2 4.17 26.85 11.68
C ARG A 2 2.70 26.94 11.22
N LYS A 3 1.78 27.42 12.06
CA LYS A 3 0.35 27.59 11.70
C LYS A 3 0.11 28.55 10.54
N THR A 4 0.87 29.64 10.46
CA THR A 4 0.73 30.65 9.40
C THR A 4 1.19 30.10 8.05
N TRP A 5 2.26 29.31 8.05
CA TRP A 5 2.79 28.66 6.85
C TRP A 5 1.86 27.56 6.32
N MET A 6 1.30 26.74 7.22
CA MET A 6 0.28 25.77 6.83
C MET A 6 -0.94 26.43 6.19
N MET A 7 -1.41 27.54 6.78
CA MET A 7 -2.53 28.29 6.22
C MET A 7 -2.19 28.91 4.86
N GLN A 8 -0.99 29.46 4.70
CA GLN A 8 -0.52 30.01 3.42
C GLN A 8 -0.36 28.93 2.35
N SER A 9 0.17 27.75 2.68
CA SER A 9 0.25 26.62 1.74
C SER A 9 -1.13 26.09 1.37
N LYS A 10 -2.07 26.02 2.32
CA LYS A 10 -3.47 25.62 2.05
C LYS A 10 -4.18 26.63 1.13
N ILE A 11 -3.87 27.93 1.26
CA ILE A 11 -4.34 28.96 0.33
C ILE A 11 -3.63 28.85 -1.03
N GLY A 12 -2.32 28.59 -1.03
CA GLY A 12 -1.51 28.41 -2.24
C GLY A 12 -1.99 27.23 -3.08
N LEU A 13 -2.41 26.13 -2.45
CA LEU A 13 -3.03 25.00 -3.12
C LEU A 13 -4.24 25.45 -3.97
N LEU A 14 -5.12 26.31 -3.45
CA LEU A 14 -6.29 26.78 -4.21
C LEU A 14 -5.92 27.53 -5.51
N LEU A 15 -4.69 28.03 -5.64
CA LEU A 15 -4.22 28.69 -6.87
C LEU A 15 -3.95 27.71 -8.02
N TYR A 16 -3.78 26.41 -7.72
CA TYR A 16 -3.56 25.37 -8.74
C TYR A 16 -4.86 24.69 -9.20
N ASP A 17 -6.02 25.06 -8.63
CA ASP A 17 -7.32 24.80 -9.25
C ASP A 17 -7.51 25.78 -10.43
N THR A 18 -6.71 25.59 -11.47
CA THR A 18 -6.59 26.50 -12.61
C THR A 18 -7.91 26.74 -13.34
N ASN A 19 -8.85 25.80 -13.22
CA ASN A 19 -10.17 25.87 -13.84
C ASN A 19 -11.29 26.25 -12.85
N GLY A 20 -11.00 26.41 -11.56
CA GLY A 20 -11.99 26.72 -10.52
C GLY A 20 -13.06 25.63 -10.34
N ASN A 21 -12.76 24.39 -10.73
CA ASN A 21 -13.73 23.29 -10.74
C ASN A 21 -13.76 22.52 -9.41
N GLY A 22 -12.84 22.82 -8.48
CA GLY A 22 -12.73 22.14 -7.19
C GLY A 22 -12.04 20.78 -7.25
N TYR A 23 -11.35 20.47 -8.35
CA TYR A 23 -10.63 19.21 -8.56
C TYR A 23 -9.20 19.46 -9.02
N PHE A 24 -8.28 18.61 -8.56
CA PHE A 24 -6.93 18.52 -9.08
C PHE A 24 -6.81 17.28 -9.95
N THR A 25 -6.20 17.44 -11.11
CA THR A 25 -5.69 16.33 -11.90
C THR A 25 -4.34 15.87 -11.37
N GLU A 26 -3.86 14.73 -11.85
CA GLU A 26 -2.52 14.25 -11.54
C GLU A 26 -1.44 15.28 -11.92
N ASN A 27 -1.57 15.93 -13.08
CA ASN A 27 -0.65 16.97 -13.54
C ASN A 27 -0.69 18.23 -12.64
N ASP A 28 -1.86 18.63 -12.14
CA ASP A 28 -1.96 19.76 -11.21
C ASP A 28 -1.23 19.45 -9.90
N MET A 29 -1.36 18.21 -9.41
CA MET A 29 -0.66 17.74 -8.22
C MET A 29 0.86 17.65 -8.45
N GLU A 30 1.31 17.18 -9.61
CA GLU A 30 2.73 17.16 -10.00
C GLU A 30 3.33 18.56 -9.97
N ASN A 31 2.65 19.55 -10.58
CA ASN A 31 3.11 20.93 -10.59
C ASN A 31 3.18 21.52 -9.17
N TYR A 32 2.15 21.27 -8.35
CA TYR A 32 2.13 21.74 -6.97
C TYR A 32 3.29 21.14 -6.15
N ILE A 33 3.53 19.83 -6.22
CA ILE A 33 4.63 19.19 -5.49
C ILE A 33 6.00 19.66 -6.02
N ALA A 34 6.14 19.84 -7.33
CA ALA A 34 7.38 20.34 -7.94
C ALA A 34 7.74 21.75 -7.45
N GLU A 35 6.76 22.64 -7.31
CA GLU A 35 6.97 24.00 -6.78
C GLU A 35 7.16 24.02 -5.26
N LEU A 36 6.62 23.03 -4.55
CA LEU A 36 6.78 22.90 -3.10
C LEU A 36 8.16 22.37 -2.71
N LEU A 37 8.76 21.50 -3.53
CA LEU A 37 10.02 20.80 -3.25
C LEU A 37 11.18 21.73 -2.84
N PRO A 38 11.46 22.86 -3.52
CA PRO A 38 12.53 23.79 -3.12
C PRO A 38 12.28 24.46 -1.76
N THR A 39 11.07 24.37 -1.20
CA THR A 39 10.75 24.94 0.12
C THR A 39 10.93 23.93 1.26
N LEU A 40 11.32 22.69 0.94
CA LEU A 40 11.46 21.57 1.88
C LEU A 40 12.96 21.21 1.97
N PRO A 41 13.68 21.65 3.03
CA PRO A 41 15.15 21.59 3.07
C PRO A 41 15.74 20.19 2.86
N ASP A 42 15.12 19.16 3.43
CA ASP A 42 15.60 17.78 3.30
C ASP A 42 15.40 17.20 1.89
N LEU A 43 14.37 17.66 1.18
CA LEU A 43 14.06 17.20 -0.17
C LEU A 43 14.81 18.00 -1.23
N GLU A 44 15.06 19.29 -0.99
CA GLU A 44 15.88 20.14 -1.85
C GLU A 44 17.32 19.62 -1.97
N ARG A 45 17.84 18.99 -0.91
CA ARG A 45 19.19 18.40 -0.87
C ARG A 45 19.33 17.10 -1.67
N LEU A 46 18.22 16.51 -2.13
CA LEU A 46 18.25 15.29 -2.93
C LEU A 46 18.87 15.55 -4.31
N ASP A 47 19.34 14.47 -4.94
CA ASP A 47 19.84 14.56 -6.31
C ASP A 47 18.71 14.99 -7.26
N LYS A 48 18.97 15.98 -8.12
CA LYS A 48 17.98 16.51 -9.06
C LYS A 48 17.44 15.45 -10.02
N THR A 49 18.21 14.42 -10.33
CA THR A 49 17.77 13.28 -11.15
C THR A 49 16.72 12.43 -10.45
N PHE A 50 16.69 12.45 -9.11
CA PHE A 50 15.72 11.75 -8.27
C PHE A 50 14.40 12.54 -8.11
N HIS A 51 14.39 13.86 -8.30
CA HIS A 51 13.20 14.70 -8.08
C HIS A 51 11.96 14.20 -8.84
N ARG A 52 12.11 13.72 -10.08
CA ARG A 52 10.98 13.15 -10.85
C ARG A 52 10.37 11.91 -10.20
N PHE A 53 11.19 11.05 -9.60
CA PHE A 53 10.73 9.83 -8.91
C PHE A 53 10.11 10.18 -7.56
N TYR A 54 10.66 11.18 -6.87
CA TYR A 54 10.05 11.73 -5.66
C TYR A 54 8.66 12.31 -5.94
N ILE A 55 8.54 13.19 -6.95
CA ILE A 55 7.25 13.81 -7.33
C ILE A 55 6.25 12.71 -7.69
N CYS A 56 6.66 11.71 -8.50
CA CYS A 56 5.82 10.57 -8.83
C CYS A 56 5.31 9.84 -7.57
N GLY A 57 6.20 9.51 -6.62
CA GLY A 57 5.85 8.85 -5.37
C GLY A 57 4.90 9.66 -4.47
N ALA A 58 5.14 10.97 -4.36
CA ALA A 58 4.30 11.87 -3.59
C ALA A 58 2.90 11.98 -4.20
N VAL A 59 2.82 12.27 -5.51
CA VAL A 59 1.54 12.38 -6.24
C VAL A 59 0.76 11.08 -6.17
N ARG A 60 1.44 9.93 -6.33
CA ARG A 60 0.81 8.61 -6.25
C ARG A 60 0.13 8.36 -4.92
N LYS A 61 0.70 8.82 -3.80
CA LYS A 61 0.04 8.73 -2.47
C LYS A 61 -1.31 9.45 -2.45
N PHE A 62 -1.39 10.68 -2.95
CA PHE A 62 -2.66 11.41 -3.01
C PHE A 62 -3.65 10.70 -3.94
N MET A 63 -3.23 10.35 -5.15
CA MET A 63 -4.09 9.73 -6.15
C MET A 63 -4.60 8.36 -5.72
N PHE A 64 -3.79 7.57 -5.00
CA PHE A 64 -4.19 6.25 -4.54
C PHE A 64 -5.30 6.31 -3.48
N PHE A 65 -5.17 7.22 -2.49
CA PHE A 65 -6.09 7.27 -1.35
C PHE A 65 -7.27 8.24 -1.53
N LEU A 66 -7.11 9.29 -2.32
CA LEU A 66 -8.15 10.32 -2.54
C LEU A 66 -8.92 10.16 -3.86
N ASP A 67 -8.45 9.30 -4.77
CA ASP A 67 -9.18 8.90 -5.99
C ASP A 67 -9.31 7.36 -6.09
N PRO A 68 -10.02 6.71 -5.14
CA PRO A 68 -10.17 5.24 -5.11
C PRO A 68 -10.83 4.68 -6.38
N SER A 69 -11.68 5.48 -7.03
CA SER A 69 -12.34 5.12 -8.30
C SER A 69 -11.47 5.32 -9.53
N ARG A 70 -10.23 5.82 -9.38
CA ARG A 70 -9.26 6.05 -10.47
C ARG A 70 -9.82 6.92 -11.60
N THR A 71 -10.54 7.98 -11.23
CA THR A 71 -11.11 8.97 -12.15
C THR A 71 -10.06 9.90 -12.76
N GLY A 72 -8.85 9.92 -12.20
CA GLY A 72 -7.79 10.87 -12.55
C GLY A 72 -7.98 12.25 -11.90
N LYS A 73 -8.92 12.37 -10.95
CA LYS A 73 -9.28 13.64 -10.31
C LYS A 73 -9.49 13.46 -8.81
N ILE A 74 -8.89 14.34 -8.02
CA ILE A 74 -9.06 14.42 -6.56
C ILE A 74 -9.75 15.73 -6.20
N ARG A 75 -10.71 15.71 -5.28
CA ARG A 75 -11.36 16.95 -4.81
C ARG A 75 -10.39 17.74 -3.95
N VAL A 76 -10.33 19.05 -4.15
CA VAL A 76 -9.46 19.93 -3.35
C VAL A 76 -9.80 19.85 -1.86
N GLN A 77 -11.09 19.73 -1.53
CA GLN A 77 -11.55 19.55 -0.15
C GLN A 77 -10.95 18.29 0.49
N ASP A 78 -10.89 17.18 -0.25
CA ASP A 78 -10.34 15.91 0.26
C ASP A 78 -8.83 16.05 0.51
N ILE A 79 -8.10 16.82 -0.32
CA ILE A 79 -6.68 17.13 -0.08
C ILE A 79 -6.52 17.94 1.22
N LEU A 80 -7.34 18.98 1.40
CA LEU A 80 -7.24 19.89 2.55
C LEU A 80 -7.61 19.23 3.89
N ILE A 81 -8.48 18.22 3.86
CA ILE A 81 -8.91 17.45 5.03
C ILE A 81 -7.98 16.26 5.29
N SER A 82 -7.26 15.76 4.27
CA SER A 82 -6.30 14.67 4.44
C SER A 82 -5.09 15.11 5.28
N THR A 83 -4.51 14.18 6.02
CA THR A 83 -3.26 14.42 6.76
C THR A 83 -2.06 14.57 5.84
N PHE A 84 -2.15 14.08 4.60
CA PHE A 84 -1.03 14.02 3.67
C PHE A 84 -0.41 15.39 3.36
N LEU A 85 -1.25 16.43 3.27
CA LEU A 85 -0.76 17.78 3.07
C LEU A 85 -0.02 18.28 4.32
N ASP A 86 -0.52 17.97 5.50
CA ASP A 86 0.15 18.34 6.75
C ASP A 86 1.47 17.56 6.90
N ASP A 87 1.51 16.26 6.54
CA ASP A 87 2.70 15.41 6.53
C ASP A 87 3.81 15.97 5.64
N ILE A 88 3.48 16.44 4.42
CA ILE A 88 4.46 17.10 3.55
C ILE A 88 4.95 18.41 4.17
N LEU A 89 4.04 19.23 4.68
CA LEU A 89 4.38 20.58 5.17
C LEU A 89 5.21 20.53 6.46
N ASP A 90 5.08 19.47 7.24
CA ASP A 90 5.90 19.22 8.42
C ASP A 90 7.38 19.00 8.07
N LEU A 91 7.71 18.60 6.83
CA LEU A 91 9.10 18.48 6.34
C LEU A 91 9.81 19.83 6.12
N ARG A 92 9.12 20.95 6.37
CA ARG A 92 9.76 22.28 6.45
C ARG A 92 10.51 22.49 7.76
N ASP A 93 10.18 21.71 8.78
CA ASP A 93 10.82 21.77 10.09
C ASP A 93 12.12 20.95 10.06
N GLU A 94 13.28 21.62 9.98
CA GLU A 94 14.59 20.94 9.94
C GLU A 94 14.88 20.13 11.22
N ASP A 95 14.22 20.47 12.32
CA ASP A 95 14.36 19.79 13.62
C ASP A 95 13.30 18.69 13.80
N LEU A 96 12.59 18.27 12.74
CA LEU A 96 11.60 17.21 12.81
C LEU A 96 12.25 15.91 13.33
N PRO A 97 11.77 15.32 14.45
CA PRO A 97 12.42 14.16 15.04
C PRO A 97 12.44 12.97 14.06
N ARG A 98 13.53 12.18 14.09
CA ARG A 98 13.75 11.06 13.15
C ARG A 98 12.59 10.07 13.11
N GLU A 99 11.98 9.77 14.25
CA GLU A 99 10.83 8.87 14.33
C GLU A 99 9.63 9.35 13.49
N PHE A 100 9.40 10.67 13.42
CA PHE A 100 8.37 11.23 12.53
C PHE A 100 8.81 11.17 11.06
N GLN A 101 10.10 11.37 10.78
CA GLN A 101 10.61 11.24 9.41
C GLN A 101 10.48 9.80 8.89
N GLU A 102 10.79 8.80 9.71
CA GLU A 102 10.71 7.37 9.36
C GLU A 102 9.27 6.90 9.12
N ASN A 103 8.30 7.48 9.83
CA ASN A 103 6.88 7.18 9.64
C ASN A 103 6.20 8.02 8.56
N ASN A 104 6.83 9.10 8.10
CA ASN A 104 6.28 9.99 7.08
C ASN A 104 6.61 9.47 5.68
N TRP A 105 5.58 9.14 4.90
CA TRP A 105 5.71 8.66 3.51
C TRP A 105 6.46 9.64 2.61
N PHE A 106 6.31 10.95 2.85
CA PHE A 106 6.85 12.01 2.02
C PHE A 106 8.30 12.39 2.37
N SER A 107 8.86 11.81 3.43
CA SER A 107 10.23 12.12 3.86
C SER A 107 11.27 11.61 2.86
N ALA A 108 12.43 12.26 2.83
CA ALA A 108 13.56 11.81 2.01
C ALA A 108 13.96 10.35 2.31
N PRO A 109 14.10 9.91 3.58
CA PRO A 109 14.43 8.51 3.89
C PRO A 109 13.42 7.51 3.33
N THR A 110 12.12 7.77 3.47
CA THR A 110 11.08 6.86 2.98
C THR A 110 11.06 6.81 1.45
N ALA A 111 11.14 7.97 0.79
CA ALA A 111 11.18 8.03 -0.67
C ALA A 111 12.41 7.29 -1.25
N LEU A 112 13.58 7.47 -0.64
CA LEU A 112 14.81 6.77 -1.04
C LEU A 112 14.74 5.27 -0.75
N ARG A 113 14.12 4.84 0.37
CA ARG A 113 13.90 3.42 0.68
C ARG A 113 13.05 2.75 -0.41
N VAL A 114 11.89 3.33 -0.73
CA VAL A 114 10.95 2.76 -1.70
C VAL A 114 11.58 2.72 -3.10
N TYR A 115 12.24 3.79 -3.52
CA TYR A 115 12.93 3.80 -4.81
C TYR A 115 14.15 2.86 -4.85
N GLY A 116 14.90 2.78 -3.75
CA GLY A 116 16.02 1.83 -3.63
C GLY A 116 15.57 0.38 -3.71
N GLN A 117 14.42 0.05 -3.12
CA GLN A 117 13.79 -1.27 -3.25
C GLN A 117 13.38 -1.56 -4.70
N TYR A 118 12.83 -0.58 -5.42
CA TYR A 118 12.54 -0.71 -6.84
C TYR A 118 13.80 -1.03 -7.67
N LEU A 119 14.87 -0.25 -7.48
CA LEU A 119 16.15 -0.47 -8.18
C LEU A 119 16.82 -1.79 -7.81
N TYR A 120 16.60 -2.29 -6.59
CA TYR A 120 17.09 -3.61 -6.18
C TYR A 120 16.35 -4.75 -6.88
N LEU A 121 15.07 -4.56 -7.19
CA LEU A 121 14.28 -5.54 -7.94
C LEU A 121 14.66 -5.54 -9.42
N ASP A 122 14.81 -4.36 -10.03
CA ASP A 122 15.21 -4.13 -11.43
C ASP A 122 16.68 -4.54 -11.66
N SER A 123 16.87 -5.82 -11.98
CA SER A 123 18.17 -6.48 -12.04
C SER A 123 18.87 -6.33 -13.39
N ASP A 124 18.12 -6.13 -14.46
CA ASP A 124 18.66 -5.81 -15.79
C ASP A 124 18.81 -4.30 -16.03
N HIS A 125 18.31 -3.48 -15.10
CA HIS A 125 18.38 -2.02 -15.11
C HIS A 125 17.68 -1.40 -16.31
N ASN A 126 16.61 -2.04 -16.79
CA ASN A 126 15.81 -1.55 -17.91
C ASN A 126 14.79 -0.47 -17.48
N GLY A 127 14.61 -0.27 -16.17
CA GLY A 127 13.72 0.73 -15.58
C GLY A 127 12.28 0.27 -15.36
N MET A 128 11.98 -1.00 -15.63
CA MET A 128 10.71 -1.70 -15.39
C MET A 128 10.95 -2.97 -14.57
N LEU A 129 9.89 -3.60 -14.09
CA LEU A 129 9.98 -4.86 -13.34
C LEU A 129 9.27 -5.98 -14.08
N SER A 130 10.04 -6.97 -14.50
CA SER A 130 9.48 -8.23 -14.95
C SER A 130 8.85 -9.00 -13.79
N LYS A 131 7.97 -9.94 -14.12
CA LYS A 131 7.40 -10.85 -13.12
C LYS A 131 8.47 -11.63 -12.33
N GLN A 132 9.56 -12.01 -12.99
CA GLN A 132 10.65 -12.78 -12.36
C GLN A 132 11.41 -11.95 -11.32
N GLU A 133 11.56 -10.67 -11.57
CA GLU A 133 12.15 -9.73 -10.62
C GLU A 133 11.21 -9.44 -9.46
N PHE A 134 9.92 -9.26 -9.77
CA PHE A 134 8.90 -8.95 -8.78
C PHE A 134 8.67 -10.07 -7.76
N ILE A 135 9.02 -11.32 -8.05
CA ILE A 135 8.96 -12.43 -7.06
C ILE A 135 9.76 -12.12 -5.79
N ARG A 136 10.82 -11.31 -5.88
CA ARG A 136 11.64 -10.90 -4.73
C ARG A 136 11.02 -9.76 -3.90
N PHE A 137 9.84 -9.26 -4.27
CA PHE A 137 9.15 -8.19 -3.55
C PHE A 137 8.83 -8.59 -2.10
N GLY A 138 8.97 -7.65 -1.16
CA GLY A 138 8.68 -7.89 0.26
C GLY A 138 9.64 -8.92 0.87
N SER A 139 9.11 -9.96 1.52
CA SER A 139 9.90 -11.10 1.99
C SER A 139 10.16 -12.16 0.92
N GLY A 140 9.72 -11.95 -0.33
CA GLY A 140 9.84 -12.95 -1.40
C GLY A 140 8.92 -14.16 -1.23
N THR A 141 7.92 -14.05 -0.36
CA THR A 141 6.98 -15.12 0.00
C THR A 141 5.58 -14.91 -0.53
N LEU A 142 5.38 -13.88 -1.37
CA LEU A 142 4.15 -13.74 -2.13
C LEU A 142 3.96 -14.98 -3.02
N THR A 143 2.73 -15.45 -3.11
CA THR A 143 2.42 -16.58 -3.98
C THR A 143 2.56 -16.17 -5.44
N THR A 144 3.03 -17.10 -6.27
CA THR A 144 3.05 -16.90 -7.72
C THR A 144 1.66 -16.56 -8.24
N VAL A 145 0.62 -17.27 -7.75
CA VAL A 145 -0.79 -17.01 -8.08
C VAL A 145 -1.18 -15.53 -7.85
N PHE A 146 -0.78 -14.92 -6.74
CA PHE A 146 -1.07 -13.51 -6.48
C PHE A 146 -0.26 -12.57 -7.39
N ILE A 147 1.02 -12.88 -7.63
CA ILE A 147 1.86 -12.10 -8.55
C ILE A 147 1.28 -12.14 -9.97
N ASP A 148 0.79 -13.29 -10.43
CA ASP A 148 0.09 -13.41 -11.72
C ASP A 148 -1.09 -12.44 -11.81
N ARG A 149 -1.87 -12.32 -10.74
CA ARG A 149 -3.01 -11.39 -10.69
C ARG A 149 -2.57 -9.92 -10.72
N ILE A 150 -1.45 -9.58 -10.07
CA ILE A 150 -0.88 -8.22 -10.16
C ILE A 150 -0.61 -7.87 -11.62
N PHE A 151 0.12 -8.71 -12.37
CA PHE A 151 0.50 -8.43 -13.76
C PHE A 151 -0.67 -8.55 -14.74
N GLN A 152 -1.77 -9.20 -14.37
CA GLN A 152 -3.01 -9.25 -15.17
C GLN A 152 -3.92 -8.03 -14.97
N GLU A 153 -3.93 -7.45 -13.78
CA GLU A 153 -4.87 -6.37 -13.41
C GLU A 153 -4.23 -4.98 -13.40
N CYS A 154 -2.91 -4.91 -13.19
CA CYS A 154 -2.16 -3.66 -13.27
C CYS A 154 -1.80 -3.33 -14.72
N LEU A 155 -1.53 -2.05 -14.98
CA LEU A 155 -1.02 -1.63 -16.27
C LEU A 155 0.43 -2.11 -16.41
N THR A 156 0.70 -2.88 -17.47
CA THR A 156 2.02 -3.38 -17.81
C THR A 156 2.41 -2.93 -19.21
N TYR A 157 3.72 -2.85 -19.46
CA TYR A 157 4.31 -2.54 -20.76
C TYR A 157 5.21 -3.72 -21.13
N ASP A 158 4.87 -4.43 -22.20
CA ASP A 158 5.58 -5.65 -22.62
C ASP A 158 5.76 -6.68 -21.48
N ASP A 159 4.69 -6.90 -20.70
CA ASP A 159 4.63 -7.77 -19.51
C ASP A 159 5.50 -7.31 -18.32
N GLU A 160 5.98 -6.07 -18.34
CA GLU A 160 6.73 -5.45 -17.25
C GLU A 160 5.95 -4.33 -16.56
N LEU A 161 6.21 -4.15 -15.26
CA LEU A 161 5.56 -3.18 -14.40
C LEU A 161 6.42 -1.92 -14.27
N ASP A 162 5.82 -0.75 -14.45
CA ASP A 162 6.51 0.51 -14.26
C ASP A 162 6.60 0.94 -12.79
N TYR A 163 7.40 1.97 -12.51
CA TYR A 163 7.56 2.51 -11.16
C TYR A 163 6.22 2.99 -10.56
N LYS A 164 5.32 3.52 -11.39
CA LYS A 164 4.00 4.00 -10.93
C LYS A 164 3.11 2.85 -10.48
N GLY A 165 3.07 1.75 -11.23
CA GLY A 165 2.37 0.52 -10.87
C GLY A 165 2.99 -0.15 -9.64
N TYR A 166 4.33 -0.14 -9.53
CA TYR A 166 5.03 -0.59 -8.33
C TYR A 166 4.59 0.20 -7.08
N LEU A 167 4.53 1.53 -7.18
CA LEU A 167 4.09 2.38 -6.08
C LEU A 167 2.65 2.08 -5.63
N ASP A 168 1.72 1.83 -6.57
CA ASP A 168 0.36 1.41 -6.22
C ASP A 168 0.36 0.14 -5.36
N ILE A 169 1.22 -0.83 -5.69
CA ILE A 169 1.33 -2.09 -4.93
C ILE A 169 1.97 -1.84 -3.56
N VAL A 170 3.05 -1.05 -3.47
CA VAL A 170 3.68 -0.70 -2.18
C VAL A 170 2.67 -0.01 -1.27
N LEU A 171 1.93 0.98 -1.79
CA LEU A 171 0.90 1.69 -1.04
C LEU A 171 -0.20 0.76 -0.55
N ALA A 172 -0.65 -0.17 -1.39
CA ALA A 172 -1.64 -1.16 -0.99
C ALA A 172 -1.11 -2.11 0.09
N MET A 173 0.12 -2.60 -0.07
CA MET A 173 0.72 -3.61 0.81
C MET A 173 1.13 -3.05 2.17
N GLU A 174 1.58 -1.80 2.25
CA GLU A 174 1.94 -1.13 3.51
C GLU A 174 0.71 -0.61 4.29
N ASN A 175 -0.48 -0.52 3.67
CA ASN A 175 -1.68 0.10 4.27
C ASN A 175 -2.91 -0.83 4.18
N LYS A 176 -2.74 -2.15 4.33
CA LYS A 176 -3.80 -3.18 4.16
C LYS A 176 -5.01 -3.03 5.10
N ASN A 177 -4.89 -2.21 6.13
CA ASN A 177 -5.95 -1.83 7.04
C ASN A 177 -6.86 -0.71 6.49
N GLU A 178 -6.41 0.03 5.47
CA GLU A 178 -7.16 1.13 4.88
C GLU A 178 -8.16 0.64 3.81
N PRO A 179 -9.39 1.21 3.75
CA PRO A 179 -10.40 0.79 2.78
C PRO A 179 -9.95 0.87 1.32
N GLN A 180 -9.15 1.86 0.95
CA GLN A 180 -8.65 2.07 -0.41
C GLN A 180 -7.62 1.00 -0.80
N ALA A 181 -6.76 0.60 0.13
CA ALA A 181 -5.83 -0.49 -0.09
C ALA A 181 -6.57 -1.83 -0.21
N LEU A 182 -7.56 -2.07 0.68
CA LEU A 182 -8.44 -3.24 0.58
C LEU A 182 -9.18 -3.28 -0.75
N GLN A 183 -9.68 -2.15 -1.24
CA GLN A 183 -10.35 -2.08 -2.54
C GLN A 183 -9.41 -2.46 -3.69
N PHE A 184 -8.16 -2.00 -3.66
CA PHE A 184 -7.15 -2.37 -4.66
C PHE A 184 -6.87 -3.87 -4.62
N LEU A 185 -6.60 -4.42 -3.43
CA LEU A 185 -6.26 -5.84 -3.24
C LEU A 185 -7.45 -6.74 -3.54
N PHE A 186 -8.65 -6.34 -3.17
CA PHE A 186 -9.89 -7.06 -3.48
C PHE A 186 -10.09 -7.22 -4.99
N ARG A 187 -9.76 -6.19 -5.79
CA ARG A 187 -9.80 -6.29 -7.25
C ARG A 187 -8.86 -7.36 -7.80
N LEU A 188 -7.69 -7.52 -7.18
CA LEU A 188 -6.74 -8.59 -7.55
C LEU A 188 -7.31 -9.97 -7.20
N LEU A 189 -8.00 -10.08 -6.06
CA LEU A 189 -8.61 -11.32 -5.57
C LEU A 189 -9.92 -11.70 -6.27
N ASP A 190 -10.70 -10.75 -6.76
CA ASP A 190 -11.95 -11.00 -7.49
C ASP A 190 -11.68 -11.37 -8.96
N ILE A 191 -11.16 -12.59 -9.14
CA ILE A 191 -10.73 -13.15 -10.44
C ILE A 191 -11.83 -13.03 -11.50
N ASN A 192 -13.09 -13.21 -11.10
CA ASN A 192 -14.23 -13.21 -12.00
C ASN A 192 -14.94 -11.85 -12.10
N ARG A 193 -14.44 -10.81 -11.42
CA ARG A 193 -15.02 -9.46 -11.38
C ARG A 193 -16.51 -9.44 -11.03
N ARG A 194 -16.92 -10.28 -10.08
CA ARG A 194 -18.33 -10.43 -9.67
C ARG A 194 -18.72 -9.52 -8.50
N GLY A 195 -17.75 -8.83 -7.89
CA GLY A 195 -17.93 -8.02 -6.69
C GLY A 195 -17.92 -8.82 -5.39
N PHE A 196 -17.57 -10.11 -5.42
CA PHE A 196 -17.48 -10.96 -4.24
C PHE A 196 -16.47 -12.10 -4.40
N LEU A 197 -15.90 -12.52 -3.27
CA LEU A 197 -15.08 -13.72 -3.12
C LEU A 197 -15.96 -14.85 -2.57
N ASP A 198 -15.96 -15.99 -3.24
CA ASP A 198 -16.59 -17.23 -2.76
C ASP A 198 -15.52 -18.28 -2.47
N GLY A 199 -15.92 -19.46 -2.00
CA GLY A 199 -14.99 -20.55 -1.69
C GLY A 199 -14.12 -20.96 -2.89
N PHE A 200 -14.59 -20.76 -4.12
CA PHE A 200 -13.76 -21.00 -5.31
C PHE A 200 -12.63 -19.97 -5.41
N SER A 201 -12.94 -18.68 -5.25
CA SER A 201 -11.91 -17.63 -5.23
C SER A 201 -10.87 -17.89 -4.12
N LEU A 202 -11.31 -18.23 -2.91
CA LEU A 202 -10.39 -18.51 -1.80
C LEU A 202 -9.50 -19.73 -2.09
N ASN A 203 -10.07 -20.83 -2.59
CA ASN A 203 -9.32 -22.04 -2.93
C ASN A 203 -8.28 -21.79 -4.03
N TYR A 204 -8.60 -20.93 -5.00
CA TYR A 204 -7.66 -20.58 -6.07
C TYR A 204 -6.36 -19.98 -5.53
N PHE A 205 -6.45 -19.02 -4.60
CA PHE A 205 -5.27 -18.43 -3.96
C PHE A 205 -4.61 -19.39 -2.97
N PHE A 206 -5.40 -20.14 -2.21
CA PHE A 206 -4.89 -21.12 -1.26
C PHE A 206 -4.02 -22.20 -1.93
N LYS A 207 -4.33 -22.61 -3.17
CA LYS A 207 -3.47 -23.53 -3.93
C LYS A 207 -2.05 -22.99 -4.14
N GLY A 208 -1.89 -21.67 -4.28
CA GLY A 208 -0.56 -21.04 -4.37
C GLY A 208 0.24 -21.19 -3.08
N ILE A 209 -0.43 -21.01 -1.93
CA ILE A 209 0.15 -21.23 -0.59
C ILE A 209 0.53 -22.71 -0.44
N GLN A 210 -0.40 -23.62 -0.75
CA GLN A 210 -0.19 -25.06 -0.62
C GLN A 210 0.97 -25.57 -1.48
N GLN A 211 1.16 -25.00 -2.68
CA GLN A 211 2.31 -25.32 -3.51
C GLN A 211 3.63 -24.96 -2.80
N GLN A 212 3.75 -23.75 -2.26
CA GLN A 212 4.96 -23.32 -1.55
C GLN A 212 5.19 -24.10 -0.24
N MET A 213 4.12 -24.51 0.45
CA MET A 213 4.20 -25.40 1.61
C MET A 213 4.79 -26.77 1.24
N ASN A 214 4.33 -27.35 0.13
CA ASN A 214 4.84 -28.63 -0.36
C ASN A 214 6.32 -28.53 -0.77
N GLU A 215 6.72 -27.43 -1.41
CA GLU A 215 8.13 -27.17 -1.76
C GLU A 215 9.03 -27.02 -0.52
N ALA A 216 8.46 -26.64 0.63
CA ALA A 216 9.13 -26.53 1.92
C ALA A 216 8.99 -27.78 2.82
N ASP A 217 8.49 -28.90 2.26
CA ASP A 217 8.24 -30.17 2.98
C ASP A 217 7.39 -30.01 4.26
N GLN A 218 6.42 -29.09 4.24
CA GLN A 218 5.52 -28.82 5.37
C GLN A 218 4.22 -29.65 5.29
N GLU A 219 3.59 -29.87 6.43
CA GLU A 219 2.34 -30.64 6.50
C GLU A 219 1.19 -29.90 5.79
N PRO A 220 0.35 -30.61 5.02
CA PRO A 220 -0.74 -30.01 4.29
C PRO A 220 -1.84 -29.55 5.25
N VAL A 221 -2.32 -28.33 5.07
CA VAL A 221 -3.47 -27.78 5.79
C VAL A 221 -4.76 -28.02 5.01
N ASN A 222 -5.84 -28.33 5.71
CA ASN A 222 -7.16 -28.52 5.13
C ASN A 222 -7.78 -27.18 4.72
N PHE A 223 -8.06 -27.03 3.43
CA PHE A 223 -8.68 -25.81 2.90
C PHE A 223 -10.07 -25.54 3.50
N GLU A 224 -10.88 -26.57 3.77
CA GLU A 224 -12.24 -26.36 4.27
C GLU A 224 -12.24 -25.70 5.65
N ASP A 225 -11.28 -26.05 6.51
CA ASP A 225 -11.12 -25.44 7.84
C ASP A 225 -10.72 -23.96 7.72
N ILE A 226 -9.72 -23.64 6.88
CA ILE A 226 -9.29 -22.26 6.62
C ILE A 226 -10.42 -21.42 6.01
N LYS A 227 -11.16 -22.00 5.07
CA LYS A 227 -12.30 -21.35 4.44
C LYS A 227 -13.36 -21.02 5.48
N ASP A 228 -13.77 -22.00 6.30
CA ASP A 228 -14.78 -21.77 7.34
C ASP A 228 -14.30 -20.71 8.37
N GLU A 229 -13.03 -20.73 8.77
CA GLU A 229 -12.44 -19.70 9.64
C GLU A 229 -12.48 -18.29 9.02
N ILE A 230 -12.17 -18.14 7.74
CA ILE A 230 -12.26 -16.85 7.03
C ILE A 230 -13.71 -16.36 7.04
N PHE A 231 -14.68 -17.23 6.74
CA PHE A 231 -16.10 -16.85 6.73
C PHE A 231 -16.62 -16.48 8.12
N ASP A 232 -16.21 -17.21 9.16
CA ASP A 232 -16.58 -16.92 10.56
C ASP A 232 -15.96 -15.62 11.09
N MET A 233 -14.76 -15.29 10.61
CA MET A 233 -14.05 -14.05 10.93
C MET A 233 -14.70 -12.84 10.26
N ILE A 234 -15.04 -12.94 8.97
CA ILE A 234 -15.62 -11.83 8.21
C ILE A 234 -17.11 -11.62 8.54
N ARG A 235 -17.85 -12.70 8.79
CA ARG A 235 -19.31 -12.70 9.01
C ARG A 235 -20.04 -11.92 7.90
N PRO A 236 -19.90 -12.36 6.63
CA PRO A 236 -20.47 -11.65 5.51
C PRO A 236 -22.01 -11.62 5.58
N ALA A 237 -22.61 -10.65 4.90
CA ALA A 237 -24.07 -10.54 4.83
C ALA A 237 -24.70 -11.72 4.07
N ASP A 238 -24.04 -12.23 3.02
CA ASP A 238 -24.38 -13.48 2.34
C ASP A 238 -23.40 -14.57 2.83
N PRO A 239 -23.87 -15.67 3.45
CA PRO A 239 -23.01 -16.70 4.03
C PRO A 239 -22.03 -17.36 3.06
N CYS A 240 -22.21 -17.19 1.75
CA CYS A 240 -21.35 -17.79 0.73
C CYS A 240 -20.52 -16.77 -0.05
N LYS A 241 -20.62 -15.47 0.26
CA LYS A 241 -19.97 -14.40 -0.50
C LYS A 241 -19.40 -13.32 0.39
N ILE A 242 -18.10 -13.08 0.26
CA ILE A 242 -17.40 -11.98 0.91
C ILE A 242 -17.29 -10.82 -0.06
N THR A 243 -17.99 -9.71 0.21
CA THR A 243 -17.84 -8.47 -0.55
C THR A 243 -16.74 -7.58 0.04
N LEU A 244 -16.34 -6.55 -0.70
CA LEU A 244 -15.43 -5.52 -0.18
C LEU A 244 -16.00 -4.86 1.09
N ASP A 245 -17.31 -4.58 1.11
CA ASP A 245 -17.97 -3.96 2.27
C ASP A 245 -17.92 -4.87 3.50
N ASP A 246 -17.98 -6.20 3.31
CA ASP A 246 -17.82 -7.16 4.40
C ASP A 246 -16.38 -7.15 4.96
N LEU A 247 -15.37 -7.13 4.08
CA LEU A 247 -13.96 -7.04 4.48
C LEU A 247 -13.66 -5.77 5.26
N VAL A 248 -14.15 -4.62 4.79
CA VAL A 248 -13.95 -3.33 5.48
C VAL A 248 -14.70 -3.32 6.82
N ARG A 249 -15.98 -3.73 6.84
CA ARG A 249 -16.82 -3.69 8.04
C ARG A 249 -16.36 -4.65 9.15
N SER A 250 -15.81 -5.80 8.78
CA SER A 250 -15.31 -6.78 9.76
C SER A 250 -14.07 -6.28 10.52
N GLY A 251 -13.31 -5.35 9.94
CA GLY A 251 -12.00 -4.95 10.48
C GLY A 251 -10.91 -6.04 10.36
N GLN A 252 -11.19 -7.13 9.64
CA GLN A 252 -10.31 -8.28 9.49
C GLN A 252 -9.75 -8.41 8.05
N GLY A 253 -9.97 -7.40 7.22
CA GLY A 253 -9.53 -7.39 5.82
C GLY A 253 -8.03 -7.68 5.67
N GLU A 254 -7.17 -6.99 6.43
CA GLU A 254 -5.72 -7.21 6.37
C GLU A 254 -5.33 -8.67 6.65
N VAL A 255 -5.92 -9.28 7.68
CA VAL A 255 -5.65 -10.66 8.08
C VAL A 255 -6.02 -11.62 6.94
N VAL A 256 -7.23 -11.48 6.40
CA VAL A 256 -7.71 -12.30 5.29
C VAL A 256 -6.87 -12.12 4.02
N ILE A 257 -6.50 -10.88 3.69
CA ILE A 257 -5.60 -10.63 2.56
C ILE A 257 -4.25 -11.35 2.77
N ASN A 258 -3.63 -11.20 3.94
CA ASN A 258 -2.33 -11.83 4.23
C ASN A 258 -2.36 -13.36 4.14
N ILE A 259 -3.45 -13.99 4.61
CA ILE A 259 -3.68 -15.45 4.48
C ILE A 259 -3.67 -15.88 3.01
N LEU A 260 -4.30 -15.09 2.13
CA LEU A 260 -4.52 -15.48 0.75
C LEU A 260 -3.33 -15.20 -0.17
N ILE A 261 -2.54 -14.16 0.11
CA ILE A 261 -1.53 -13.69 -0.85
C ILE A 261 -0.11 -14.13 -0.54
N GLU A 262 0.21 -14.49 0.70
CA GLU A 262 1.58 -14.66 1.18
C GLU A 262 1.75 -15.83 2.16
N LEU A 263 2.78 -16.67 1.94
CA LEU A 263 3.09 -17.81 2.82
C LEU A 263 3.42 -17.39 4.26
N ASN A 264 4.24 -16.34 4.43
CA ASN A 264 4.56 -15.81 5.76
C ASN A 264 3.33 -15.22 6.46
N GLY A 265 2.42 -14.62 5.69
CA GLY A 265 1.13 -14.13 6.17
C GLY A 265 0.27 -15.28 6.68
N PHE A 266 0.17 -16.36 5.90
CA PHE A 266 -0.49 -17.60 6.30
C PHE A 266 0.12 -18.20 7.58
N TYR A 267 1.44 -18.40 7.65
CA TYR A 267 2.07 -18.96 8.86
C TYR A 267 1.94 -18.07 10.09
N SER A 268 1.93 -16.75 9.92
CA SER A 268 1.70 -15.83 11.04
C SER A 268 0.31 -15.99 11.63
N TYR A 269 -0.67 -16.33 10.79
CA TYR A 269 -2.03 -16.64 11.20
C TYR A 269 -2.13 -18.01 11.88
N GLU A 270 -1.60 -19.07 11.26
CA GLU A 270 -1.63 -20.43 11.83
C GLU A 270 -0.96 -20.49 13.21
N ASN A 271 0.16 -19.77 13.39
CA ASN A 271 0.91 -19.76 14.65
C ASN A 271 0.44 -18.69 15.64
N ARG A 272 -0.72 -18.05 15.42
CA ARG A 272 -1.21 -16.94 16.27
C ARG A 272 -1.40 -17.32 17.73
N GLU A 273 -1.74 -18.58 18.02
CA GLU A 273 -1.97 -19.07 19.38
C GLU A 273 -0.70 -19.53 20.10
N VAL A 274 0.39 -19.76 19.36
CA VAL A 274 1.66 -20.28 19.89
C VAL A 274 2.60 -19.15 20.31
N ARG A 275 2.40 -17.92 19.80
CA ARG A 275 3.20 -16.76 20.20
C ARG A 275 2.87 -16.36 21.64
N PRO A 276 3.81 -16.46 22.60
CA PRO A 276 3.56 -15.99 23.95
C PRO A 276 3.29 -14.48 23.93
N ALA A 277 2.26 -14.06 24.68
CA ALA A 277 2.04 -12.63 24.95
C ALA A 277 3.35 -12.03 25.50
N PRO A 278 3.76 -10.82 25.08
CA PRO A 278 4.94 -10.19 25.65
C PRO A 278 4.74 -10.12 27.17
N GLU A 279 5.62 -10.75 27.92
CA GLU A 279 5.63 -10.68 29.38
C GLU A 279 5.62 -9.20 29.75
N SER A 280 4.51 -8.74 30.33
CA SER A 280 4.45 -7.45 30.98
C SER A 280 5.60 -7.42 31.96
N ALA A 281 6.58 -6.54 31.73
CA ALA A 281 7.73 -6.36 32.60
C ALA A 281 7.22 -6.08 34.01
N ASP A 282 7.18 -7.13 34.83
CA ASP A 282 6.72 -7.11 36.20
C ASP A 282 7.72 -6.22 36.95
N SER A 283 7.27 -5.02 37.30
CA SER A 283 8.01 -4.06 38.10
C SER A 283 8.24 -4.64 39.49
N ARG A 284 9.26 -5.49 39.65
CA ARG A 284 9.74 -5.91 40.96
C ARG A 284 10.84 -4.97 41.38
N THR A 285 10.38 -3.96 42.08
CA THR A 285 11.10 -3.20 43.10
C THR A 285 11.94 -4.16 43.95
N THR A 286 13.26 -4.02 43.92
CA THR A 286 14.12 -4.51 45.00
C THR A 286 14.79 -3.32 45.66
N LYS A 287 14.53 -3.26 46.96
CA LYS A 287 15.05 -2.34 47.97
C LYS A 287 16.57 -2.26 47.98
#